data_AF-A0A6P2KXR3-F1
#
_entry.id   AF-A0A6P2KXR3-F1
#
_cell.length_a   1.000
_cell.length_b   1.000
_cell.length_c   1.000
_cell.angle_alpha   90.00
_cell.angle_beta   90.00
_cell.angle_gamma   90.00
#
_symmetry.space_group_name_H-M   'P 1'
#
loop_
_entity.id
_entity.type
_entity.pdbx_description
1 polymer ?
#
loop_
_entity_poly.entity_id
_entity_poly.type
_entity_poly.pdbx_seq_one_letter_code
_entity_poly.pdbx_strand_id
1 'polypeptide(L)'
;MAANLTVEHRNTPDKEAFALPIDNDRKYLVIADLHSILFELNACIDAMKGFMHAVHKHVGQPITATQRIRMINSWMEAKGINHGWFRQLDSARNFVAHQGAFYLAFDTSATQWDLLMVKQDIKVFDDPKTYVRFSDVEKIMAGFSACRMAMQTHLISLLDQAD
;
A
#
# COMPACT_ATOMS: atom_id res chain seq x y z
N MET A 1 19.78 13.92 15.71
CA MET A 1 20.84 14.96 15.56
C MET A 1 21.92 14.37 14.67
N ALA A 2 22.01 14.83 13.41
CA ALA A 2 22.87 14.25 12.39
C ALA A 2 24.33 14.70 12.57
N ALA A 3 25.10 13.99 13.38
CA ALA A 3 26.43 14.42 13.82
C ALA A 3 27.60 13.98 12.91
N ASN A 4 27.35 13.28 11.79
CA ASN A 4 28.42 12.73 10.93
C ASN A 4 28.18 12.96 9.43
N LEU A 5 28.02 14.22 9.00
CA LEU A 5 27.97 14.56 7.57
C LEU A 5 29.30 15.20 7.15
N THR A 6 30.08 14.49 6.32
CA THR A 6 31.33 14.98 5.72
C THR A 6 31.08 16.07 4.67
N VAL A 7 32.11 16.85 4.33
CA VAL A 7 32.04 18.06 3.48
C VAL A 7 31.42 17.82 2.10
N GLU A 8 31.54 16.62 1.53
CA GLU A 8 30.89 16.23 0.27
C GLU A 8 29.34 16.14 0.34
N HIS A 9 28.78 16.21 1.56
CA HIS A 9 27.34 16.14 1.82
C HIS A 9 26.73 17.50 2.23
N ARG A 10 27.52 18.58 2.24
CA ARG A 10 27.00 19.95 2.42
C ARG A 10 26.53 20.49 1.07
N ASN A 11 25.25 20.32 0.77
CA ASN A 11 24.64 21.07 -0.33
C ASN A 11 24.38 22.52 0.09
N THR A 12 24.77 23.43 -0.82
CA THR A 12 24.32 24.83 -1.04
C THR A 12 23.45 25.50 0.05
N PRO A 13 23.83 26.71 0.54
CA PRO A 13 23.14 27.44 1.63
C PRO A 13 21.62 27.69 1.47
N ASP A 14 21.05 27.45 0.29
CA ASP A 14 19.67 27.80 -0.07
C ASP A 14 18.71 26.59 -0.21
N LYS A 15 18.99 25.42 0.39
CA LYS A 15 18.16 24.20 0.18
C LYS A 15 17.59 23.58 1.48
N GLU A 16 16.27 23.39 1.50
CA GLU A 16 15.46 22.76 2.56
C GLU A 16 15.57 21.22 2.65
N ALA A 17 16.51 20.58 1.95
CA ALA A 17 16.65 19.12 1.94
C ALA A 17 18.13 18.68 1.95
N PHE A 18 18.43 17.56 2.63
CA PHE A 18 19.76 16.95 2.70
C PHE A 18 19.73 15.51 2.15
N ALA A 19 20.72 15.18 1.31
CA ALA A 19 20.87 13.83 0.78
C ALA A 19 21.56 12.94 1.82
N LEU A 20 20.97 11.78 2.11
CA LEU A 20 21.58 10.77 2.97
C LEU A 20 22.51 9.87 2.14
N PRO A 21 23.73 9.57 2.63
CA PRO A 21 24.62 8.61 1.99
C PRO A 21 24.11 7.19 2.25
N ILE A 22 23.18 6.75 1.43
CA ILE A 22 22.66 5.38 1.44
C ILE A 22 23.25 4.66 0.24
N ASP A 23 23.77 3.46 0.48
CA ASP A 23 24.24 2.56 -0.56
C ASP A 23 23.15 2.31 -1.63
N ASN A 24 23.56 2.36 -2.90
CA ASN A 24 22.63 2.26 -4.03
C ASN A 24 21.94 0.89 -4.06
N ASP A 25 22.63 -0.20 -3.72
CA ASP A 25 22.03 -1.54 -3.73
C ASP A 25 20.90 -1.60 -2.70
N ARG A 26 21.11 -1.10 -1.48
CA ARG A 26 20.05 -0.99 -0.47
C ARG A 26 18.87 -0.15 -0.94
N LYS A 27 19.13 1.00 -1.57
CA LYS A 27 18.09 1.87 -2.10
C LYS A 27 17.24 1.13 -3.16
N TYR A 28 17.87 0.46 -4.10
CA TYR A 28 17.17 -0.26 -5.17
C TYR A 28 16.44 -1.50 -4.66
N LEU A 29 16.99 -2.21 -3.66
CA LEU A 29 16.29 -3.32 -3.01
C LEU A 29 14.99 -2.86 -2.34
N VAL A 30 15.02 -1.76 -1.57
CA VAL A 30 13.82 -1.20 -0.94
C VAL A 30 12.78 -0.80 -2.00
N ILE A 31 13.20 -0.15 -3.08
CA ILE A 31 12.31 0.20 -4.20
C ILE A 31 11.68 -1.06 -4.81
N ALA A 32 12.49 -2.09 -5.09
CA ALA A 32 12.02 -3.34 -5.66
C ALA A 32 11.02 -4.05 -4.72
N ASP A 33 11.31 -4.13 -3.43
CA ASP A 33 10.42 -4.74 -2.44
C ASP A 33 9.08 -4.00 -2.35
N LEU A 34 9.10 -2.67 -2.37
CA LEU A 34 7.89 -1.82 -2.38
C LEU A 34 7.07 -1.99 -3.67
N HIS A 35 7.75 -2.14 -4.81
CA HIS A 35 7.08 -2.52 -6.06
C HIS A 35 6.39 -3.88 -5.89
N SER A 36 7.16 -4.91 -5.53
CA SER A 36 6.67 -6.28 -5.44
C SER A 36 5.49 -6.39 -4.49
N ILE A 37 5.56 -5.82 -3.29
CA ILE A 37 4.47 -5.94 -2.31
C ILE A 37 3.16 -5.32 -2.82
N LEU A 38 3.19 -4.15 -3.46
CA LEU A 38 1.97 -3.51 -3.97
C LEU A 38 1.36 -4.29 -5.14
N PHE A 39 2.21 -4.82 -6.03
CA PHE A 39 1.76 -5.66 -7.13
C PHE A 39 1.16 -6.98 -6.65
N GLU A 40 1.86 -7.68 -5.76
CA GLU A 40 1.42 -8.98 -5.23
C GLU A 40 0.14 -8.83 -4.40
N LEU A 41 0.04 -7.80 -3.54
CA LEU A 41 -1.18 -7.56 -2.76
C LEU A 41 -2.39 -7.33 -3.66
N ASN A 42 -2.23 -6.57 -4.75
CA ASN A 42 -3.31 -6.37 -5.71
C ASN A 42 -3.71 -7.68 -6.40
N ALA A 43 -2.73 -8.45 -6.87
CA ALA A 43 -2.97 -9.75 -7.51
C ALA A 43 -3.67 -10.75 -6.57
N CYS A 44 -3.22 -10.83 -5.30
CA CYS A 44 -3.85 -11.65 -4.28
C CYS A 44 -5.32 -11.25 -4.06
N ILE A 45 -5.61 -9.95 -3.95
CA ILE A 45 -6.99 -9.47 -3.77
C ILE A 45 -7.88 -9.82 -4.96
N ASP A 46 -7.37 -9.71 -6.18
CA ASP A 46 -8.15 -10.06 -7.36
C ASP A 46 -8.41 -11.56 -7.45
N ALA A 47 -7.41 -12.39 -7.13
CA ALA A 47 -7.57 -13.83 -7.02
C ALA A 47 -8.61 -14.22 -5.93
N MET A 48 -8.53 -13.58 -4.76
CA MET A 48 -9.47 -13.78 -3.66
C MET A 48 -10.91 -13.43 -4.04
N LYS A 49 -11.13 -12.29 -4.72
CA LYS A 49 -12.45 -11.92 -5.24
C LYS A 49 -12.98 -12.96 -6.23
N GLY A 50 -12.13 -13.50 -7.10
CA GLY A 50 -12.46 -14.55 -8.05
C GLY A 50 -12.84 -15.86 -7.35
N PHE A 51 -12.05 -16.26 -6.35
CA PHE A 51 -12.33 -17.43 -5.53
C PHE A 51 -13.67 -17.30 -4.78
N MET A 52 -13.94 -16.15 -4.16
CA MET A 52 -15.21 -15.88 -3.49
C MET A 52 -16.41 -16.06 -4.43
N HIS A 53 -16.33 -15.54 -5.66
CA HIS A 53 -17.38 -15.75 -6.66
C HIS A 53 -17.55 -17.24 -7.03
N ALA A 54 -16.45 -17.98 -7.18
CA ALA A 54 -16.49 -19.39 -7.54
C ALA A 54 -17.16 -20.23 -6.46
N VAL A 55 -16.83 -20.00 -5.17
CA VAL A 55 -17.45 -20.71 -4.04
C VAL A 55 -18.94 -20.38 -3.95
N HIS A 56 -19.32 -19.10 -4.05
CA HIS A 56 -20.72 -18.70 -4.07
C HIS A 56 -21.52 -19.37 -5.20
N LYS A 57 -20.93 -19.47 -6.39
CA LYS A 57 -21.54 -20.19 -7.51
C LYS A 57 -21.67 -21.69 -7.24
N HIS A 58 -20.66 -22.30 -6.61
CA HIS A 58 -20.64 -23.72 -6.29
C HIS A 58 -21.78 -24.12 -5.34
N VAL A 59 -22.05 -23.33 -4.30
CA VAL A 59 -23.14 -23.58 -3.34
C VAL A 59 -24.52 -23.13 -3.85
N GLY A 60 -24.65 -22.80 -5.14
CA GLY A 60 -25.92 -22.36 -5.74
C GLY A 60 -26.38 -20.95 -5.33
N GLN A 61 -25.52 -20.14 -4.72
CA GLN A 61 -25.81 -18.76 -4.29
C GLN A 61 -24.89 -17.74 -4.99
N PRO A 62 -24.96 -17.61 -6.33
CA PRO A 62 -24.08 -16.70 -7.07
C PRO A 62 -24.28 -15.25 -6.64
N ILE A 63 -23.17 -14.52 -6.51
CA ILE A 63 -23.18 -13.09 -6.16
C ILE A 63 -22.64 -12.24 -7.31
N THR A 64 -23.16 -11.02 -7.40
CA THR A 64 -22.66 -9.98 -8.29
C THR A 64 -21.44 -9.27 -7.69
N ALA A 65 -20.68 -8.57 -8.54
CA ALA A 65 -19.58 -7.72 -8.08
C ALA A 65 -20.04 -6.66 -7.06
N THR A 66 -21.24 -6.10 -7.23
CA THR A 66 -21.82 -5.11 -6.32
C THR A 66 -22.12 -5.72 -4.94
N GLN A 67 -22.70 -6.92 -4.91
CA GLN A 67 -22.94 -7.63 -3.65
C GLN A 67 -21.62 -7.96 -2.94
N ARG A 68 -20.63 -8.49 -3.67
CA ARG A 68 -19.29 -8.75 -3.15
C ARG A 68 -18.65 -7.51 -2.53
N ILE A 69 -18.68 -6.37 -3.24
CA ILE A 69 -18.14 -5.10 -2.74
C ILE A 69 -18.85 -4.68 -1.45
N ARG A 70 -20.19 -4.76 -1.41
CA ARG A 70 -20.96 -4.43 -0.20
C ARG A 70 -20.61 -5.33 0.98
N MET A 71 -20.46 -6.64 0.76
CA MET A 71 -20.06 -7.60 1.79
C MET A 71 -18.66 -7.31 2.33
N ILE A 72 -17.69 -7.09 1.45
CA ILE A 72 -16.32 -6.76 1.85
C ILE A 72 -16.31 -5.46 2.66
N ASN A 73 -17.00 -4.42 2.19
CA ASN A 73 -17.05 -3.14 2.88
C ASN A 73 -17.69 -3.28 4.27
N SER A 74 -18.78 -4.04 4.40
CA SER A 74 -19.41 -4.25 5.71
C SER A 74 -18.51 -5.02 6.68
N TRP A 75 -17.71 -5.98 6.21
CA TRP A 75 -16.71 -6.65 7.05
C TRP A 75 -15.62 -5.70 7.54
N MET A 76 -15.19 -4.76 6.69
CA MET A 76 -14.17 -3.76 7.06
C MET A 76 -14.74 -2.76 8.05
N GLU A 77 -15.95 -2.25 7.81
CA GLU A 77 -16.65 -1.34 8.72
C GLU A 77 -16.86 -1.97 10.10
N ALA A 78 -17.28 -3.23 10.17
CA ALA A 78 -17.46 -3.96 11.42
C ALA A 78 -16.15 -4.11 12.23
N LYS A 79 -14.99 -4.00 11.58
CA LYS A 79 -13.67 -4.04 12.20
C LYS A 79 -13.08 -2.64 12.45
N GLY A 80 -13.83 -1.57 12.18
CA GLY A 80 -13.33 -0.19 12.26
C GLY A 80 -12.25 0.13 11.23
N ILE A 81 -12.15 -0.66 10.15
CA ILE A 81 -11.15 -0.49 9.11
C ILE A 81 -11.77 0.31 7.97
N ASN A 82 -11.10 1.40 7.58
CA ASN A 82 -11.53 2.22 6.45
C ASN A 82 -11.40 1.43 5.14
N HIS A 83 -12.52 1.05 4.52
CA HIS A 83 -12.57 0.32 3.24
C HIS A 83 -11.97 1.12 2.06
N GLY A 84 -11.61 2.40 2.24
CA GLY A 84 -10.87 3.22 1.29
C GLY A 84 -9.46 2.69 0.96
N TRP A 85 -8.94 1.73 1.73
CA TRP A 85 -7.63 1.10 1.46
C TRP A 85 -7.55 0.44 0.08
N PHE A 86 -8.65 -0.05 -0.51
CA PHE A 86 -8.65 -0.56 -1.88
C PHE A 86 -8.27 0.52 -2.91
N ARG A 87 -8.79 1.74 -2.73
CA ARG A 87 -8.46 2.89 -3.58
C ARG A 87 -7.02 3.33 -3.35
N GLN A 88 -6.55 3.27 -2.11
CA GLN A 88 -5.17 3.57 -1.77
C GLN A 88 -4.21 2.56 -2.43
N LEU A 89 -4.53 1.27 -2.39
CA LEU A 89 -3.76 0.22 -3.08
C LEU A 89 -3.70 0.47 -4.59
N ASP A 90 -4.84 0.73 -5.23
CA ASP A 90 -4.86 1.03 -6.67
C ASP A 90 -4.04 2.28 -7.00
N SER A 91 -4.19 3.36 -6.21
CA SER A 91 -3.40 4.59 -6.40
C SER A 91 -1.90 4.36 -6.19
N ALA A 92 -1.51 3.61 -5.17
CA ALA A 92 -0.11 3.32 -4.87
C ALA A 92 0.51 2.42 -5.94
N ARG A 93 -0.22 1.39 -6.39
CA ARG A 93 0.21 0.53 -7.49
C ARG A 93 0.34 1.31 -8.80
N ASN A 94 -0.61 2.17 -9.13
CA ASN A 94 -0.55 3.00 -10.33
C ASN A 94 0.60 4.03 -10.25
N PHE A 95 0.84 4.60 -9.07
CA PHE A 95 1.99 5.47 -8.82
C PHE A 95 3.31 4.76 -9.16
N VAL A 96 3.46 3.54 -8.66
CA VAL A 96 4.65 2.71 -8.80
C VAL A 96 4.81 2.16 -10.23
N ALA A 97 3.72 1.73 -10.86
CA ALA A 97 3.74 1.12 -12.19
C ALA A 97 4.05 2.12 -13.32
N HIS A 98 3.57 3.36 -13.22
CA HIS A 98 3.69 4.34 -14.31
C HIS A 98 4.96 5.19 -14.27
N GLN A 99 5.69 5.21 -13.17
CA GLN A 99 6.83 6.13 -12.98
C GLN A 99 8.20 5.47 -13.13
N GLY A 100 8.25 4.16 -13.39
CA GLY A 100 9.50 3.43 -13.49
C GLY A 100 10.17 3.30 -12.12
N ALA A 101 11.13 4.19 -11.82
CA ALA A 101 11.89 4.22 -10.56
C ALA A 101 11.58 5.51 -9.78
N PHE A 102 10.80 5.40 -8.71
CA PHE A 102 10.59 6.50 -7.77
C PHE A 102 11.83 6.75 -6.91
N TYR A 103 11.92 7.94 -6.34
CA TYR A 103 12.93 8.27 -5.34
C TYR A 103 12.40 8.01 -3.93
N LEU A 104 13.31 7.84 -2.98
CA LEU A 104 13.00 7.73 -1.57
C LEU A 104 13.36 9.06 -0.88
N ALA A 105 12.45 9.57 -0.06
CA ALA A 105 12.68 10.72 0.79
C ALA A 105 12.16 10.43 2.22
N PHE A 106 12.70 11.12 3.22
CA PHE A 106 12.15 11.08 4.57
C PHE A 106 11.37 12.35 4.84
N ASP A 107 10.10 12.20 5.23
CA ASP A 107 9.35 13.29 5.83
C ASP A 107 9.81 13.46 7.27
N THR A 108 10.48 14.58 7.55
CA THR A 108 11.03 14.92 8.87
C THR A 108 10.23 16.02 9.58
N SER A 109 9.06 16.38 9.04
CA SER A 109 8.19 17.42 9.61
C SER A 109 7.61 17.05 10.99
N ALA A 110 7.56 15.75 11.31
CA ALA A 110 7.12 15.20 12.59
C ALA A 110 8.27 14.53 13.37
N THR A 111 8.05 14.26 14.66
CA THR A 111 9.00 13.55 15.52
C THR A 111 9.25 12.11 15.07
N GLN A 112 8.22 11.46 14.52
CA GLN A 112 8.34 10.19 13.83
C GLN A 112 8.50 10.45 12.33
N TRP A 113 9.63 10.03 11.78
CA TRP A 113 9.89 10.17 10.34
C TRP A 113 9.09 9.14 9.55
N ASP A 114 8.62 9.54 8.38
CA ASP A 114 7.94 8.65 7.43
C ASP A 114 8.76 8.53 6.16
N LEU A 115 8.78 7.34 5.55
CA LEU A 115 9.44 7.11 4.28
C LEU A 115 8.46 7.46 3.15
N LEU A 116 8.89 8.28 2.21
CA LEU A 116 8.11 8.70 1.06
C LEU A 116 8.68 8.06 -0.21
N MET A 117 7.80 7.47 -1.03
CA MET A 117 8.05 7.19 -2.43
C MET A 117 7.63 8.42 -3.24
N VAL A 118 8.56 9.07 -3.94
CA VAL A 118 8.31 10.38 -4.59
C VAL A 118 8.56 10.30 -6.10
N LYS A 119 7.73 10.99 -6.89
CA LYS A 119 7.79 10.89 -8.37
C LYS A 119 9.09 11.43 -8.95
N GLN A 120 9.64 12.49 -8.36
CA GLN A 120 10.81 13.22 -8.85
C GLN A 120 11.57 13.82 -7.66
N ASP A 121 12.67 14.53 -7.92
CA ASP A 121 13.40 15.34 -6.92
C ASP A 121 12.53 16.53 -6.46
N ILE A 122 11.50 16.20 -5.69
CA ILE A 122 10.51 17.11 -5.15
C ILE A 122 11.05 17.60 -3.81
N LYS A 123 11.27 18.91 -3.73
CA LYS A 123 11.80 19.57 -2.54
C LYS A 123 10.72 19.93 -1.52
N VAL A 124 9.45 20.02 -1.96
CA VAL A 124 8.29 20.42 -1.15
C VAL A 124 7.17 19.40 -1.35
N PHE A 125 6.74 18.75 -0.26
CA PHE A 125 5.73 17.68 -0.27
C PHE A 125 4.31 18.19 -0.01
N ASP A 126 3.89 19.22 -0.74
CA ASP A 126 2.60 19.90 -0.57
C ASP A 126 1.44 19.23 -1.31
N ASP A 127 1.71 18.58 -2.45
CA ASP A 127 0.72 17.79 -3.20
C ASP A 127 0.80 16.28 -2.86
N PRO A 128 -0.18 15.70 -2.14
CA PRO A 128 -0.23 14.28 -1.80
C PRO A 128 -0.32 13.33 -3.01
N LYS A 129 -0.58 13.84 -4.23
CA LYS A 129 -0.57 13.03 -5.45
C LYS A 129 0.84 12.80 -6.01
N THR A 130 1.84 13.49 -5.47
CA THR A 130 3.21 13.44 -5.94
C THR A 130 4.10 12.47 -5.16
N TYR A 131 3.56 11.90 -4.09
CA TYR A 131 4.23 10.91 -3.28
C TYR A 131 3.25 9.88 -2.70
N VAL A 132 3.80 8.77 -2.21
CA VAL A 132 3.10 7.78 -1.40
C VAL A 132 3.88 7.59 -0.11
N ARG A 133 3.20 7.65 1.03
CA ARG A 133 3.79 7.41 2.35
C ARG A 133 3.90 5.91 2.61
N PHE A 134 4.99 5.47 3.22
CA PHE A 134 5.14 4.10 3.67
C PHE A 134 4.08 3.74 4.72
N SER A 135 3.74 4.68 5.60
CA SER A 135 2.62 4.51 6.54
C SER A 135 1.26 4.25 5.86
N ASP A 136 1.06 4.69 4.61
CA ASP A 136 -0.13 4.34 3.84
C ASP A 136 -0.06 2.91 3.26
N VAL A 137 1.14 2.45 2.90
CA VAL A 137 1.38 1.04 2.53
C VAL A 137 1.10 0.12 3.71
N GLU A 138 1.50 0.49 4.93
CA GLU A 138 1.17 -0.26 6.14
C GLU A 138 -0.34 -0.37 6.38
N LYS A 139 -1.09 0.73 6.18
CA LYS A 139 -2.57 0.71 6.26
C LYS A 139 -3.19 -0.22 5.21
N ILE A 140 -2.65 -0.23 3.98
CA ILE A 140 -3.06 -1.15 2.93
C ILE A 140 -2.82 -2.61 3.35
N MET A 141 -1.64 -2.92 3.90
CA MET A 141 -1.32 -4.26 4.39
C MET A 141 -2.25 -4.71 5.53
N ALA A 142 -2.54 -3.81 6.47
CA ALA A 142 -3.49 -4.08 7.55
C ALA A 142 -4.91 -4.36 7.01
N GLY A 143 -5.37 -3.53 6.07
CA GLY A 143 -6.66 -3.71 5.38
C GLY A 143 -6.74 -5.04 4.63
N PHE A 144 -5.69 -5.39 3.89
CA PHE A 144 -5.56 -6.67 3.20
C PHE A 144 -5.68 -7.85 4.17
N SER A 145 -4.89 -7.85 5.24
CA SER A 145 -4.86 -8.94 6.22
C SER A 145 -6.22 -9.16 6.85
N ALA A 146 -6.90 -8.08 7.26
CA ALA A 146 -8.23 -8.14 7.83
C ALA A 146 -9.29 -8.63 6.83
N CYS A 147 -9.22 -8.16 5.58
CA CYS A 147 -10.09 -8.59 4.49
C CYS A 147 -9.93 -10.08 4.22
N ARG A 148 -8.69 -10.57 4.19
CA ARG A 148 -8.37 -11.98 3.98
C ARG A 148 -9.01 -12.85 5.05
N MET A 149 -8.85 -12.49 6.32
CA MET A 149 -9.44 -13.24 7.42
C MET A 149 -10.97 -13.24 7.35
N ALA A 150 -11.59 -12.07 7.10
CA ALA A 150 -13.04 -11.97 7.02
C ALA A 150 -13.63 -12.80 5.86
N MET A 151 -12.98 -12.75 4.69
CA MET A 151 -13.39 -13.53 3.54
C MET A 151 -13.25 -15.04 3.80
N GLN A 152 -12.15 -15.47 4.42
CA GLN A 152 -11.97 -16.87 4.79
C GLN A 152 -13.07 -17.35 5.74
N THR A 153 -13.34 -16.61 6.81
CA THR A 153 -14.42 -16.93 7.76
C THR A 153 -15.78 -17.03 7.06
N HIS A 154 -16.09 -16.08 6.18
CA HIS A 154 -17.34 -16.09 5.41
C HIS A 154 -17.45 -17.32 4.50
N LEU A 155 -16.40 -17.65 3.76
CA LEU A 155 -16.42 -18.76 2.81
C LEU A 155 -16.50 -20.13 3.50
N ILE A 156 -15.84 -20.30 4.65
CA ILE A 156 -15.98 -21.51 5.47
C ILE A 156 -17.43 -21.64 5.93
N SER A 157 -18.00 -20.60 6.53
CA SER A 157 -19.39 -20.63 6.99
C SER A 157 -20.39 -20.87 5.86
N LEU A 158 -20.10 -20.39 4.65
CA LEU A 158 -20.96 -20.58 3.49
C LEU A 158 -20.96 -22.05 3.03
N LEU A 159 -19.81 -22.73 3.10
CA LEU A 159 -19.69 -24.14 2.78
C LEU A 159 -20.34 -25.02 3.86
N ASP A 160 -20.11 -24.71 5.14
CA ASP A 160 -20.71 -25.45 6.27
C ASP A 160 -22.25 -25.42 6.27
N GLN A 161 -22.86 -24.39 5.65
CA GLN A 161 -24.32 -24.25 5.52
C GLN A 161 -24.90 -24.90 4.26
N ALA A 162 -24.03 -25.29 3.32
CA ALA A 162 -24.43 -25.91 2.05
C ALA A 162 -24.47 -27.45 2.12
N ASP A 163 -23.87 -28.03 3.16
CA ASP A 163 -24.00 -29.44 3.58
C ASP A 163 -25.32 -29.67 4.36
#